data_AF-A0A4Q0IWE9-F1
#
_entry.id   AF-A0A4Q0IWE9-F1
#
_cell.length_a   1.000
_cell.length_b   1.000
_cell.length_c   1.000
_cell.angle_alpha   90.00
_cell.angle_beta   90.00
_cell.angle_gamma   90.00
#
_symmetry.space_group_name_H-M   'P 1'
#
loop_
_entity.id
_entity.type
_entity.pdbx_description
1 polymer ?
#
loop_
_entity_poly.entity_id
_entity_poly.type
_entity_poly.pdbx_seq_one_letter_code
_entity_poly.pdbx_strand_id
1 'polypeptide(L)'
;MIFTEQQLSDIEKYASIYLKISDIAVILDIAPEVLRNAIAHRDSEVSRRYHRGKAISKVKLRQQEMTLAQVGSPLALVNTANNLLDMEDDE
;
A
#
# COMPACT_ATOMS: atom_id res chain seq x y z
N MET A 1 12.18 -6.81 -17.44
CA MET A 1 10.80 -7.06 -17.89
C MET A 1 10.08 -5.74 -17.96
N ILE A 2 9.29 -5.51 -19.01
CA ILE A 2 8.44 -4.32 -19.14
C ILE A 2 7.02 -4.78 -18.84
N PHE A 3 6.36 -4.13 -17.87
CA PHE A 3 4.98 -4.44 -17.49
C PHE A 3 4.03 -3.59 -18.35
N THR A 4 2.88 -4.15 -18.73
CA THR A 4 1.86 -3.37 -19.43
C THR A 4 1.17 -2.40 -18.47
N GLU A 5 0.55 -1.34 -19.01
CA GLU A 5 -0.21 -0.39 -18.20
C GLU A 5 -1.34 -1.07 -17.41
N GLN A 6 -1.97 -2.09 -17.99
CA GLN A 6 -2.98 -2.89 -17.31
C GLN A 6 -2.38 -3.66 -16.12
N GLN A 7 -1.24 -4.34 -16.31
CA GLN A 7 -0.56 -5.04 -15.22
C GLN A 7 -0.13 -4.07 -14.11
N LEU A 8 0.36 -2.88 -14.47
CA LEU A 8 0.72 -1.83 -13.51
C LEU A 8 -0.49 -1.35 -12.69
N SER A 9 -1.62 -1.15 -13.35
CA SER A 9 -2.91 -0.81 -12.72
C SER A 9 -3.38 -1.92 -11.77
N ASP A 10 -3.30 -3.18 -12.19
CA ASP A 10 -3.68 -4.33 -11.36
C ASP A 10 -2.76 -4.50 -10.15
N ILE A 11 -1.44 -4.29 -10.31
CA ILE A 11 -0.48 -4.30 -9.20
C ILE A 11 -0.85 -3.23 -8.17
N GLU A 12 -1.13 -1.98 -8.60
CA GLU A 12 -1.54 -0.90 -7.69
C GLU A 12 -2.85 -1.25 -6.97
N LYS A 13 -3.84 -1.74 -7.71
CA LYS A 13 -5.14 -2.17 -7.18
C LYS A 13 -4.99 -3.25 -6.12
N TYR A 14 -4.26 -4.33 -6.40
CA TYR A 14 -4.12 -5.43 -5.45
C TYR A 14 -3.22 -5.07 -4.26
N ALA A 15 -2.17 -4.28 -4.48
CA ALA A 15 -1.37 -3.73 -3.39
C ALA A 15 -2.21 -2.84 -2.46
N SER A 16 -3.23 -2.18 -2.99
CA SER A 16 -4.15 -1.32 -2.21
C SER A 16 -5.08 -2.07 -1.25
N ILE A 17 -5.09 -3.40 -1.29
CA ILE A 17 -5.78 -4.25 -0.32
C ILE A 17 -4.80 -5.18 0.41
N TYR A 18 -3.51 -4.83 0.40
CA TYR A 18 -2.43 -5.59 1.03
C TYR A 18 -2.29 -7.03 0.56
N LEU A 19 -2.67 -7.30 -0.70
CA LEU A 19 -2.47 -8.62 -1.28
C LEU A 19 -0.96 -8.92 -1.37
N LYS A 20 -0.57 -10.16 -1.06
CA LYS A 20 0.83 -10.56 -1.06
C LYS A 20 1.39 -10.51 -2.48
N ILE A 21 2.68 -10.17 -2.61
CA ILE A 21 3.37 -10.12 -3.91
C ILE A 21 3.26 -11.47 -4.64
N SER A 22 3.32 -12.61 -3.92
CA SER A 22 3.14 -13.94 -4.51
C SER A 22 1.77 -14.12 -5.17
N ASP A 23 0.72 -13.63 -4.52
CA ASP A 23 -0.65 -13.84 -4.97
C ASP A 23 -0.96 -12.91 -6.15
N ILE A 24 -0.45 -11.67 -6.10
CA ILE A 24 -0.48 -10.73 -7.24
C ILE A 24 0.24 -11.36 -8.44
N ALA A 25 1.42 -11.94 -8.23
CA ALA A 25 2.18 -12.57 -9.30
C ALA A 25 1.42 -13.75 -9.94
N VAL A 26 0.77 -14.59 -9.12
CA VAL A 26 -0.10 -15.68 -9.60
C VAL A 26 -1.27 -15.15 -10.42
N ILE A 27 -1.94 -14.07 -9.98
CA ILE A 27 -3.05 -13.45 -10.71
C ILE A 27 -2.60 -12.89 -12.07
N LEU A 28 -1.39 -12.34 -12.14
CA LEU A 28 -0.82 -11.76 -13.35
C LEU A 28 -0.12 -12.79 -14.27
N ASP A 29 -0.15 -14.07 -13.89
CA ASP A 29 0.53 -15.18 -14.57
C ASP A 29 2.04 -14.94 -14.77
N ILE A 30 2.71 -14.47 -13.71
CA ILE A 30 4.16 -14.26 -13.69
C ILE A 30 4.81 -14.94 -12.48
N ALA A 31 6.09 -15.30 -12.61
CA ALA A 31 6.83 -15.87 -11.49
C ALA A 31 6.96 -14.85 -10.33
N PRO A 32 6.70 -15.26 -9.07
CA PRO A 32 6.79 -14.35 -7.91
C PRO A 32 8.13 -13.62 -7.79
N GLU A 33 9.24 -14.29 -8.08
CA GLU A 33 10.58 -13.67 -8.04
C GLU A 33 10.75 -12.54 -9.05
N VAL A 34 10.09 -12.64 -10.22
CA VAL A 34 10.13 -11.59 -11.24
C VAL A 34 9.44 -10.33 -10.73
N LEU A 35 8.27 -10.47 -10.08
CA LEU A 35 7.57 -9.33 -9.50
C LEU A 35 8.31 -8.74 -8.30
N ARG A 36 8.85 -9.57 -7.40
CA ARG A 36 9.66 -9.11 -6.26
C ARG A 36 10.86 -8.31 -6.73
N ASN A 37 11.61 -8.85 -7.70
CA ASN A 37 12.75 -8.14 -8.27
C ASN A 37 12.32 -6.83 -8.93
N ALA A 38 11.23 -6.81 -9.70
CA ALA A 38 10.74 -5.57 -10.32
C ALA A 38 10.37 -4.48 -9.29
N ILE A 39 9.73 -4.87 -8.18
CA ILE A 39 9.38 -3.96 -7.08
C ILE A 39 10.62 -3.48 -6.31
N ALA A 40 11.64 -4.33 -6.14
CA ALA A 40 12.86 -3.97 -5.40
C ALA A 40 13.64 -2.81 -6.05
N HIS A 41 13.50 -2.61 -7.36
CA HIS A 41 14.08 -1.46 -8.06
C HIS A 41 13.21 -0.21 -7.82
N ARG A 42 13.59 0.61 -6.83
CA ARG A 42 12.77 1.73 -6.33
C ARG A 42 12.35 2.73 -7.40
N ASP A 43 13.20 2.97 -8.39
CA ASP A 43 12.94 3.90 -9.49
C ASP A 43 12.08 3.31 -10.63
N SER A 44 11.70 2.03 -10.53
CA SER A 44 10.83 1.39 -11.52
C SER A 44 9.38 1.86 -11.38
N GLU A 45 8.64 1.85 -12.48
CA GLU A 45 7.21 2.17 -12.44
C GLU A 45 6.42 1.13 -11.63
N VAL A 46 6.82 -0.14 -11.70
CA VAL A 46 6.22 -1.24 -10.93
C VAL A 46 6.35 -0.99 -9.43
N SER A 47 7.55 -0.59 -8.98
CA SER A 47 7.81 -0.18 -7.60
C SER A 47 6.88 0.96 -7.20
N ARG A 48 6.83 2.04 -8.00
CA ARG A 48 5.95 3.19 -7.73
C ARG A 48 4.48 2.77 -7.59
N ARG A 49 3.94 1.98 -8.51
CA ARG A 49 2.55 1.50 -8.50
C ARG A 49 2.25 0.63 -7.28
N TYR A 50 3.14 -0.31 -6.96
CA TYR A 50 3.00 -1.17 -5.78
C TYR A 50 2.99 -0.36 -4.48
N HIS A 51 3.97 0.53 -4.30
CA HIS A 51 4.07 1.35 -3.09
C HIS A 51 2.95 2.39 -2.99
N ARG A 52 2.51 2.97 -4.11
CA ARG A 52 1.35 3.86 -4.18
C ARG A 52 0.08 3.16 -3.75
N GLY A 53 -0.16 1.94 -4.23
CA GLY A 53 -1.28 1.11 -3.78
C GLY A 53 -1.32 0.97 -2.27
N LYS A 54 -0.20 0.58 -1.65
CA LYS A 54 -0.08 0.49 -0.18
C LYS A 54 -0.33 1.81 0.53
N ALA A 55 0.18 2.93 -0.01
CA ALA A 55 -0.01 4.25 0.56
C ALA A 55 -1.49 4.66 0.54
N ILE A 56 -2.20 4.38 -0.56
CA ILE A 56 -3.65 4.63 -0.68
C ILE A 56 -4.43 3.87 0.40
N SER A 57 -4.06 2.62 0.69
CA SER A 57 -4.68 1.85 1.78
C SER A 57 -4.47 2.50 3.14
N LYS A 58 -3.24 2.96 3.42
CA LYS A 58 -2.92 3.65 4.68
C LYS A 58 -3.74 4.92 4.84
N VAL A 59 -3.91 5.70 3.77
CA VAL A 59 -4.78 6.90 3.78
C VAL A 59 -6.21 6.54 4.15
N LYS A 60 -6.78 5.50 3.53
CA LYS A 60 -8.15 5.04 3.83
C LYS A 60 -8.31 4.61 5.29
N LEU A 61 -7.36 3.84 5.82
CA LEU A 61 -7.38 3.40 7.22
C LEU A 61 -7.30 4.58 8.18
N ARG A 62 -6.35 5.50 7.97
CA ARG A 62 -6.21 6.69 8.80
C ARG A 62 -7.44 7.58 8.76
N GLN A 63 -8.06 7.73 7.59
CA GLN A 63 -9.31 8.47 7.47
C GLN A 63 -10.43 7.83 8.31
N GLN A 64 -10.53 6.49 8.30
CA GLN A 64 -11.50 5.76 9.13
C GLN A 64 -11.19 5.90 10.62
N GLU A 65 -9.92 5.84 11.01
CA GLU A 65 -9.49 6.08 12.40
C GLU A 65 -9.87 7.49 12.86
N MET A 66 -9.63 8.52 12.04
CA MET A 66 -10.04 9.89 12.35
C MET A 66 -11.56 10.01 12.52
N THR A 67 -12.35 9.39 11.65
CA THR A 67 -13.82 9.40 11.77
C THR A 67 -14.28 8.73 13.07
N LEU A 68 -13.68 7.61 13.45
CA LEU A 68 -13.99 6.91 14.70
C LEU A 68 -13.55 7.70 15.94
N ALA A 69 -12.41 8.38 15.87
CA ALA A 69 -11.92 9.25 16.94
C ALA A 69 -12.87 10.45 17.16
N GLN A 70 -13.40 11.04 16.09
CA GLN A 70 -14.38 12.14 16.16
C GLN A 70 -15.67 11.78 16.90
N VAL A 71 -16.11 10.51 16.79
CA VAL A 71 -17.28 10.02 17.54
C VAL A 71 -16.93 9.42 18.91
N GLY A 72 -15.68 9.60 19.36
CA GLY A 72 -15.24 9.28 20.72
C GLY A 72 -14.77 7.84 20.92
N SER A 73 -14.42 7.09 19.87
CA SER A 73 -13.85 5.74 20.03
C SER A 73 -12.50 5.80 20.76
N PRO A 74 -12.35 5.21 21.96
CA PRO A 74 -11.10 5.31 22.72
C PRO A 74 -9.90 4.72 21.99
N LEU A 75 -10.07 3.58 21.32
CA LEU A 75 -9.01 2.94 20.54
C LEU A 75 -8.58 3.83 19.37
N ALA A 76 -9.54 4.46 18.70
CA ALA A 76 -9.23 5.33 17.56
C ALA A 76 -8.47 6.59 18.00
N LEU A 77 -8.82 7.18 19.16
CA LEU A 77 -8.08 8.32 19.71
C LEU A 77 -6.61 7.97 19.96
N VAL A 78 -6.34 6.82 20.58
CA VAL A 78 -4.97 6.32 20.81
C VAL A 78 -4.25 6.09 19.47
N ASN A 79 -4.89 5.44 18.50
CA ASN A 79 -4.27 5.20 17.19
C ASN A 79 -3.96 6.52 16.47
N THR A 80 -4.87 7.49 16.48
CA THR A 80 -4.64 8.79 15.83
C THR A 80 -3.52 9.60 16.49
N ALA A 81 -3.37 9.50 17.82
CA ALA A 81 -2.25 10.11 18.53
C ALA A 81 -0.91 9.45 18.16
N ASN A 82 -0.85 8.12 18.10
CA ASN A 82 0.35 7.41 17.66
C ASN A 82 0.70 7.73 16.20
N ASN A 83 -0.30 7.78 15.31
CA ASN A 83 -0.09 8.17 13.91
C ASN A 83 0.47 9.60 13.77
N LEU A 84 0.14 10.52 14.69
CA LEU A 84 0.68 11.88 14.69
C LEU A 84 2.16 11.86 15.10
N LEU A 85 2.51 11.12 16.15
CA LEU A 85 3.90 10.94 16.58
C LEU A 85 4.76 10.29 15.48
N ASP A 86 4.24 9.23 14.83
CA ASP A 86 4.91 8.58 13.70
C ASP A 86 5.17 9.54 12.52
N MET A 87 4.33 10.57 12.36
CA MET A 87 4.51 11.60 11.32
C MET A 87 5.56 12.63 11.75
N GLU A 88 5.51 13.09 12.99
CA GLU A 88 6.51 13.99 13.57
C GLU A 88 7.92 13.39 13.55
N ASP A 89 8.05 12.06 13.65
CA ASP A 89 9.33 11.34 13.55
C ASP A 89 9.87 11.19 12.11
N ASP A 90 9.02 11.32 11.07
CA ASP A 90 9.40 11.20 9.64
C ASP A 90 9.82 12.56 9.03
N GLU A 91 9.49 13.68 9.70
CA GLU A 91 9.82 15.07 9.32
C GLU A 91 11.25 15.49 9.71
#